data_AF-A0A6P8GSR9-F1
#
_entry.id   AF-A0A6P8GSR9-F1
#
_cell.length_a   1.000
_cell.length_b   1.000
_cell.length_c   1.000
_cell.angle_alpha   90.00
_cell.angle_beta   90.00
_cell.angle_gamma   90.00
#
_symmetry.space_group_name_H-M   'P 1'
#
loop_
_entity.id
_entity.type
_entity.pdbx_description
1 polymer ?
#
loop_
_entity_poly.entity_id
_entity_poly.type
_entity_poly.pdbx_seq_one_letter_code
_entity_poly.pdbx_strand_id
1 'polypeptide(L)'
;MILLVVCALAAVSLATRPAPPEPFCTKPGCMASIKCWTDWMDCDNPTGTGDWETISKLKKYYPKNMCPNPTAIEVATVDGISLADAGNVFYANDHITGLICKNADQEKCFCRDYKVRFVCYPPFCGNQKLCWTKWYDRDNPSATGDWELLKTLRKENPGEICANPNAIESRTVDTDTPATVTGQDFLHFSPATGFVCKNGPKQKCRDYKVRFACPCGPVLAELAVERDES
;
A
#
# COMPACT_ATOMS: atom_id res chain seq x y z
N MET A 1 -18.20 24.62 47.81
CA MET A 1 -17.78 25.24 46.53
C MET A 1 -17.65 24.13 45.51
N ILE A 2 -18.71 23.86 44.76
CA ILE A 2 -18.71 22.92 43.63
C ILE A 2 -18.59 23.79 42.38
N LEU A 3 -17.44 23.73 41.72
CA LEU A 3 -17.17 24.50 40.50
C LEU A 3 -17.76 23.71 39.32
N LEU A 4 -19.02 23.99 38.99
CA LEU A 4 -19.64 23.55 37.73
C LEU A 4 -19.00 24.33 36.58
N VAL A 5 -18.03 23.73 35.91
CA VAL A 5 -17.50 24.25 34.64
C VAL A 5 -18.49 23.86 33.55
N VAL A 6 -19.42 24.77 33.24
CA VAL A 6 -20.34 24.64 32.11
C VAL A 6 -19.59 25.08 30.86
N CYS A 7 -19.15 24.12 30.04
CA CYS A 7 -18.51 24.41 28.76
C CYS A 7 -19.60 24.82 27.75
N ALA A 8 -19.42 25.98 27.11
CA ALA A 8 -20.41 26.61 26.26
C ALA A 8 -20.77 25.72 25.04
N LEU A 9 -22.07 25.60 24.77
CA LEU A 9 -22.59 25.02 23.53
C LEU A 9 -22.39 26.04 22.40
N ALA A 10 -21.40 25.81 21.55
CA ALA A 10 -21.32 26.46 20.26
C ALA A 10 -22.33 25.81 19.31
N ALA A 11 -23.18 26.61 18.68
CA ALA A 11 -24.13 26.16 17.68
C ALA A 11 -23.37 25.57 16.47
N VAL A 12 -23.55 24.27 16.24
CA VAL A 12 -22.99 23.57 15.08
C VAL A 12 -23.81 23.95 13.86
N SER A 13 -23.21 24.73 12.95
CA SER A 13 -23.72 24.87 11.59
C SER A 13 -23.70 23.50 10.93
N LEU A 14 -24.86 23.03 10.47
CA LEU A 14 -25.00 21.83 9.64
C LEU A 14 -24.33 22.08 8.28
N ALA A 15 -23.00 21.99 8.24
CA ALA A 15 -22.27 21.81 7.00
C ALA A 15 -22.64 20.41 6.46
N THR A 16 -23.32 20.39 5.32
CA THR A 16 -23.62 19.19 4.56
C THR A 16 -22.33 18.41 4.36
N ARG A 17 -22.29 17.15 4.83
CA ARG A 17 -21.16 16.25 4.58
C ARG A 17 -20.91 16.20 3.07
N PRO A 18 -19.70 16.51 2.57
CA PRO A 18 -19.39 16.25 1.18
C PRO A 18 -19.58 14.74 0.94
N ALA A 19 -20.30 14.41 -0.12
CA ALA A 19 -20.47 13.02 -0.54
C ALA A 19 -19.08 12.38 -0.67
N PRO A 20 -18.91 11.09 -0.27
CA PRO A 20 -17.66 10.39 -0.50
C PRO A 20 -17.33 10.48 -2.00
N PRO A 21 -16.07 10.76 -2.37
CA PRO A 21 -15.69 10.79 -3.78
C PRO A 21 -16.10 9.45 -4.39
N GLU A 22 -16.93 9.50 -5.42
CA GLU A 22 -17.39 8.30 -6.11
C GLU A 22 -16.17 7.43 -6.45
N PRO A 23 -16.22 6.10 -6.22
CA PRO A 23 -15.24 5.25 -6.84
C PRO A 23 -15.50 5.28 -8.35
N PHE A 24 -14.63 4.61 -9.10
CA PHE A 24 -14.83 4.24 -10.50
C PHE A 24 -14.31 5.26 -11.51
N CYS A 25 -13.06 5.01 -11.93
CA CYS A 25 -12.67 5.26 -13.30
C CYS A 25 -13.63 4.47 -14.21
N THR A 26 -14.60 5.13 -14.84
CA THR A 26 -15.54 4.53 -15.80
C THR A 26 -14.95 4.35 -17.20
N LYS A 27 -13.62 4.49 -17.35
CA LYS A 27 -12.94 4.36 -18.64
C LYS A 27 -12.62 2.88 -18.93
N PRO A 28 -13.01 2.33 -20.08
CA PRO A 28 -12.54 1.02 -20.54
C PRO A 28 -11.01 0.98 -20.51
N GLY A 29 -10.43 -0.04 -19.86
CA GLY A 29 -8.98 -0.17 -19.64
C GLY A 29 -8.45 0.37 -18.29
N CYS A 30 -9.29 1.02 -17.47
CA CYS A 30 -9.02 1.19 -16.05
C CYS A 30 -9.48 -0.07 -15.29
N MET A 31 -8.64 -1.10 -15.22
CA MET A 31 -8.82 -2.08 -14.14
C MET A 31 -8.53 -1.34 -12.83
N ALA A 32 -9.59 -0.87 -12.17
CA ALA A 32 -9.51 -0.36 -10.81
C ALA A 32 -8.78 -1.42 -9.98
N SER A 33 -7.65 -1.05 -9.39
CA SER A 33 -6.93 -1.96 -8.51
C SER A 33 -7.90 -2.37 -7.41
N ILE A 34 -8.28 -3.66 -7.37
CA ILE A 34 -9.17 -4.16 -6.33
C ILE A 34 -8.46 -3.88 -5.03
N LYS A 35 -9.01 -2.99 -4.22
CA LYS A 35 -8.52 -2.67 -2.90
C LYS A 35 -9.67 -2.85 -1.93
N CYS A 36 -9.39 -3.47 -0.81
CA CYS A 36 -10.36 -3.70 0.25
C CYS A 36 -9.75 -3.30 1.57
N TRP A 37 -10.61 -2.87 2.47
CA TRP A 37 -10.24 -2.69 3.85
C TRP A 37 -10.25 -4.05 4.56
N THR A 38 -9.30 -4.28 5.45
CA THR A 38 -9.44 -5.31 6.47
C THR A 38 -10.62 -4.99 7.39
N ASP A 39 -11.05 -5.97 8.17
CA ASP A 39 -11.83 -5.68 9.37
C ASP A 39 -11.01 -4.79 10.32
N TRP A 40 -11.72 -4.13 11.24
CA TRP A 40 -11.07 -3.42 12.35
C TRP A 40 -10.38 -4.43 13.28
N MET A 41 -9.16 -4.10 13.68
CA MET A 41 -8.28 -4.90 14.52
C MET A 41 -7.80 -4.07 15.71
N ASP A 42 -7.67 -4.74 16.84
CA ASP A 42 -7.36 -4.16 18.16
C ASP A 42 -6.66 -5.26 18.96
N CYS A 43 -5.35 -5.14 19.13
CA CYS A 43 -4.51 -6.18 19.74
C CYS A 43 -3.82 -5.72 21.03
N ASP A 44 -3.92 -4.44 21.39
CA ASP A 44 -3.39 -3.87 22.62
C ASP A 44 -4.42 -2.94 23.26
N ASN A 45 -4.33 -2.79 24.58
CA ASN A 45 -5.16 -1.82 25.32
C ASN A 45 -4.22 -0.72 25.84
N PRO A 46 -4.70 0.49 26.15
CA PRO A 46 -3.86 1.62 26.56
C PRO A 46 -3.16 1.48 27.93
N THR A 47 -3.20 0.28 28.52
CA THR A 47 -2.58 -0.03 29.80
C THR A 47 -1.05 -0.02 29.72
N GLY A 48 -0.38 0.25 30.85
CA GLY A 48 1.08 0.26 30.90
C GLY A 48 1.70 1.41 30.11
N THR A 49 2.39 1.11 29.01
CA THR A 49 3.20 2.09 28.26
C THR A 49 2.43 2.86 27.18
N GLY A 50 1.18 2.51 26.92
CA GLY A 50 0.34 3.15 25.92
C GLY A 50 -0.40 2.09 25.09
N ASP A 51 -0.80 2.47 23.88
CA ASP A 51 -1.53 1.60 22.97
C ASP A 51 -0.74 1.36 21.66
N TRP A 52 -0.66 0.10 21.23
CA TRP A 52 0.32 -0.36 20.23
C TRP A 52 -0.26 -1.33 19.21
N GLU A 53 -1.00 -0.81 18.24
CA GLU A 53 -1.46 -1.53 17.06
C GLU A 53 -0.38 -1.63 15.97
N THR A 54 0.77 -2.21 16.32
CA THR A 54 1.91 -2.36 15.38
C THR A 54 1.66 -3.46 14.36
N ILE A 55 2.13 -3.27 13.12
CA ILE A 55 2.01 -4.27 12.04
C ILE A 55 2.54 -5.65 12.46
N SER A 56 3.64 -5.69 13.20
CA SER A 56 4.25 -6.94 13.68
C SER A 56 3.34 -7.70 14.65
N LYS A 57 2.77 -7.00 15.65
CA LYS A 57 1.81 -7.58 16.60
C LYS A 57 0.54 -8.01 15.89
N LEU A 58 -0.02 -7.16 15.03
CA LEU A 58 -1.24 -7.41 14.28
C LEU A 58 -1.13 -8.63 13.37
N LYS A 59 -0.03 -8.79 12.63
CA LYS A 59 0.21 -10.00 11.80
C LYS A 59 0.26 -11.28 12.63
N LYS A 60 0.75 -11.20 13.87
CA LYS A 60 0.79 -12.34 14.79
C LYS A 60 -0.58 -12.65 15.39
N TYR A 61 -1.34 -11.61 15.76
CA TYR A 61 -2.64 -11.74 16.41
C TYR A 61 -3.76 -12.10 15.40
N TYR A 62 -3.66 -11.56 14.17
CA TYR A 62 -4.63 -11.72 13.08
C TYR A 62 -4.00 -12.32 11.80
N PRO A 63 -3.40 -13.53 11.86
CA PRO A 63 -2.59 -14.07 10.76
C PRO A 63 -3.37 -14.33 9.46
N LYS A 64 -4.70 -14.43 9.54
CA LYS A 64 -5.59 -14.64 8.38
C LYS A 64 -6.28 -13.37 7.89
N ASN A 65 -6.37 -12.34 8.74
CA ASN A 65 -7.13 -11.12 8.48
C ASN A 65 -6.22 -9.92 8.17
N MET A 66 -4.90 -10.13 8.17
CA MET A 66 -3.92 -9.12 7.84
C MET A 66 -3.14 -9.48 6.57
N CYS A 67 -3.11 -8.57 5.60
CA CYS A 67 -2.30 -8.79 4.40
C CYS A 67 -0.80 -8.59 4.68
N PRO A 68 0.08 -9.24 3.89
CA PRO A 68 1.52 -9.08 4.07
C PRO A 68 2.01 -7.63 3.88
N ASN A 69 1.43 -6.93 2.90
CA ASN A 69 1.85 -5.59 2.47
C ASN A 69 0.64 -4.64 2.38
N PRO A 70 0.17 -4.06 3.51
CA PRO A 70 -0.84 -3.02 3.48
C PRO A 70 -0.28 -1.74 2.85
N THR A 71 -1.15 -0.84 2.39
CA THR A 71 -0.76 0.40 1.68
C THR A 71 -1.39 1.67 2.23
N ALA A 72 -2.36 1.53 3.11
CA ALA A 72 -2.92 2.63 3.89
C ALA A 72 -3.42 2.07 5.22
N ILE A 73 -3.52 2.95 6.21
CA ILE A 73 -4.06 2.69 7.53
C ILE A 73 -5.21 3.65 7.79
N GLU A 74 -6.21 3.18 8.53
CA GLU A 74 -7.21 4.01 9.16
C GLU A 74 -7.26 3.67 10.65
N VAL A 75 -7.42 4.70 11.47
CA VAL A 75 -7.40 4.60 12.93
C VAL A 75 -8.69 5.18 13.48
N ALA A 76 -9.26 4.50 14.45
CA ALA A 76 -10.40 4.98 15.21
C ALA A 76 -10.21 4.65 16.69
N THR A 77 -10.77 5.47 17.55
CA THR A 77 -10.93 5.08 18.96
C THR A 77 -11.95 3.94 19.07
N VAL A 78 -11.78 3.08 20.07
CA VAL A 78 -12.75 2.02 20.35
C VAL A 78 -14.07 2.63 20.87
N ASP A 79 -13.99 3.70 21.66
CA ASP A 79 -15.13 4.41 22.26
C ASP A 79 -15.90 5.33 21.28
N GLY A 80 -15.42 5.49 20.04
CA GLY A 80 -16.09 6.23 18.98
C GLY A 80 -15.88 7.75 19.01
N ILE A 81 -15.04 8.27 19.92
CA ILE A 81 -14.64 9.68 19.93
C ILE A 81 -13.73 9.99 18.73
N SER A 82 -13.90 11.15 18.10
CA SER A 82 -13.06 11.53 16.95
C SER A 82 -11.57 11.64 17.36
N LEU A 83 -10.64 11.39 16.44
CA LEU A 83 -9.21 11.54 16.74
C LEU A 83 -8.85 12.98 17.15
N ALA A 84 -9.54 13.96 16.60
CA ALA A 84 -9.36 15.37 16.94
C ALA A 84 -9.77 15.66 18.39
N ASP A 85 -10.92 15.12 18.82
CA ASP A 85 -11.42 15.29 20.19
C ASP A 85 -10.66 14.41 21.19
N ALA A 86 -10.12 13.27 20.76
CA ALA A 86 -9.28 12.41 21.57
C ALA A 86 -8.00 13.13 22.03
N GLY A 87 -7.41 13.96 21.15
CA GLY A 87 -6.29 14.84 21.48
C GLY A 87 -4.96 14.13 21.80
N ASN A 88 -4.87 12.80 21.65
CA ASN A 88 -3.62 12.08 21.81
C ASN A 88 -2.67 12.34 20.64
N VAL A 89 -1.37 12.38 20.93
CA VAL A 89 -0.31 12.47 19.93
C VAL A 89 0.23 11.07 19.63
N PHE A 90 0.39 10.75 18.34
CA PHE A 90 0.88 9.46 17.90
C PHE A 90 2.36 9.52 17.56
N TYR A 91 3.14 8.60 18.13
CA TYR A 91 4.52 8.37 17.73
C TYR A 91 4.59 7.81 16.30
N ALA A 92 3.65 6.94 15.94
CA ALA A 92 3.48 6.42 14.60
C ALA A 92 1.99 6.26 14.25
N ASN A 93 1.64 6.59 13.02
CA ASN A 93 0.32 6.35 12.42
C ASN A 93 0.50 6.23 10.91
N ASP A 94 0.98 5.08 10.46
CA ASP A 94 1.28 4.81 9.06
C ASP A 94 1.13 3.30 8.76
N HIS A 95 1.04 2.93 7.49
CA HIS A 95 0.78 1.55 7.08
C HIS A 95 2.01 0.62 7.18
N ILE A 96 3.20 1.16 7.43
CA ILE A 96 4.45 0.40 7.57
C ILE A 96 4.65 0.01 9.04
N THR A 97 4.42 0.95 9.95
CA THR A 97 4.61 0.78 11.39
C THR A 97 3.35 0.27 12.08
N GLY A 98 2.18 0.77 11.69
CA GLY A 98 0.90 0.65 12.41
C GLY A 98 0.61 1.92 13.22
N LEU A 99 -0.12 1.76 14.32
CA LEU A 99 -0.33 2.82 15.30
C LEU A 99 0.56 2.59 16.52
N ILE A 100 1.17 3.67 17.01
CA ILE A 100 1.84 3.70 18.30
C ILE A 100 1.44 4.98 19.03
N CYS A 101 0.68 4.85 20.11
CA CYS A 101 0.46 5.88 21.09
C CYS A 101 1.24 5.53 22.36
N LYS A 102 2.14 6.39 22.82
CA LYS A 102 2.88 6.18 24.07
C LYS A 102 2.35 7.09 25.15
N ASN A 103 2.07 6.52 26.33
CA ASN A 103 1.66 7.27 27.50
C ASN A 103 2.67 8.36 27.90
N ALA A 104 3.97 8.10 27.70
CA ALA A 104 5.04 9.04 27.99
C ALA A 104 5.08 10.27 27.07
N ASP A 105 4.49 10.17 25.87
CA ASP A 105 4.46 11.26 24.89
C ASP A 105 3.24 12.17 25.10
N GLN A 106 2.33 11.83 26.02
CA GLN A 106 1.10 12.59 26.23
C GLN A 106 1.24 13.62 27.36
N GLU A 107 0.86 14.87 27.10
CA GLU A 107 0.98 15.95 28.08
C GLU A 107 -0.11 15.97 29.15
N LYS A 108 -1.33 15.52 28.80
CA LYS A 108 -2.53 15.76 29.62
C LYS A 108 -3.31 14.51 30.00
N CYS A 109 -3.31 13.49 29.14
CA CYS A 109 -4.09 12.27 29.33
C CYS A 109 -3.29 11.07 28.84
N PHE A 110 -3.53 9.89 29.40
CA PHE A 110 -3.00 8.65 28.82
C PHE A 110 -3.56 8.42 27.41
N CYS A 111 -2.93 7.52 26.67
CA CYS A 111 -3.45 7.04 25.40
C CYS A 111 -4.89 6.53 25.59
N ARG A 112 -5.75 6.85 24.63
CA ARG A 112 -7.01 6.13 24.48
C ARG A 112 -6.77 4.76 23.86
N ASP A 113 -7.84 3.98 23.86
CA ASP A 113 -7.93 2.68 23.24
C ASP A 113 -8.26 2.84 21.76
N TYR A 114 -7.44 2.26 20.88
CA TYR A 114 -7.55 2.41 19.45
C TYR A 114 -7.66 1.08 18.73
N LYS A 115 -8.38 1.13 17.61
CA LYS A 115 -8.44 0.07 16.62
C LYS A 115 -8.01 0.59 15.26
N VAL A 116 -7.45 -0.29 14.46
CA VAL A 116 -6.92 0.03 13.14
C VAL A 116 -7.47 -0.89 12.07
N ARG A 117 -7.53 -0.41 10.83
CA ARG A 117 -7.76 -1.25 9.65
C ARG A 117 -6.85 -0.79 8.52
N PHE A 118 -6.60 -1.69 7.56
CA PHE A 118 -5.64 -1.42 6.49
C PHE A 118 -6.24 -1.63 5.12
N VAL A 119 -5.72 -0.88 4.14
CA VAL A 119 -6.00 -1.15 2.72
C VAL A 119 -5.05 -2.24 2.23
N CYS A 120 -5.65 -3.32 1.76
CA CYS A 120 -4.98 -4.45 1.14
C CYS A 120 -5.34 -4.56 -0.34
N TYR A 121 -4.62 -5.43 -1.06
CA TYR A 121 -4.82 -5.74 -2.47
C TYR A 121 -4.96 -7.26 -2.68
N PRO A 122 -5.39 -7.74 -3.85
CA PRO A 122 -5.28 -9.14 -4.23
C PRO A 122 -3.89 -9.71 -3.92
N PRO A 123 -3.79 -10.97 -3.47
CA PRO A 123 -4.89 -11.95 -3.36
C PRO A 123 -5.70 -11.83 -2.06
N PHE A 124 -5.39 -10.87 -1.18
CA PHE A 124 -6.14 -10.68 0.07
C PHE A 124 -7.56 -10.20 -0.21
N CYS A 125 -7.71 -9.31 -1.19
CA CYS A 125 -9.00 -8.74 -1.58
C CYS A 125 -9.59 -9.50 -2.76
N GLY A 126 -10.66 -10.27 -2.50
CA GLY A 126 -11.41 -11.01 -3.51
C GLY A 126 -10.77 -12.32 -3.95
N ASN A 127 -11.55 -13.24 -4.51
CA ASN A 127 -11.10 -14.53 -5.05
C ASN A 127 -10.21 -14.39 -6.31
N GLN A 128 -9.61 -13.22 -6.54
CA GLN A 128 -8.80 -12.92 -7.70
C GLN A 128 -7.35 -13.34 -7.44
N LYS A 129 -6.97 -14.47 -8.03
CA LYS A 129 -5.60 -14.99 -8.01
C LYS A 129 -4.65 -14.00 -8.71
N LEU A 130 -3.40 -13.90 -8.27
CA LEU A 130 -2.35 -13.19 -8.99
C LEU A 130 -1.55 -14.14 -9.89
N CYS A 131 -1.23 -13.67 -11.09
CA CYS A 131 -0.44 -14.34 -12.11
C CYS A 131 0.79 -13.50 -12.42
N TRP A 132 1.95 -14.14 -12.45
CA TRP A 132 3.18 -13.47 -12.90
C TRP A 132 3.19 -13.39 -14.42
N THR A 133 3.59 -12.23 -14.95
CA THR A 133 3.94 -12.08 -16.36
C THR A 133 5.17 -12.92 -16.71
N LYS A 134 5.51 -13.00 -18.00
CA LYS A 134 6.87 -13.38 -18.41
C LYS A 134 7.90 -12.40 -17.85
N TRP A 135 9.17 -12.77 -17.93
CA TRP A 135 10.27 -11.86 -17.61
C TRP A 135 10.49 -10.87 -18.77
N TYR A 136 10.81 -9.64 -18.41
CA TYR A 136 11.17 -8.54 -19.30
C TYR A 136 12.57 -8.07 -18.96
N ASP A 137 13.35 -7.83 -20.00
CA ASP A 137 14.72 -7.34 -19.97
C ASP A 137 14.83 -6.45 -21.21
N ARG A 138 14.82 -5.14 -20.97
CA ARG A 138 14.70 -4.11 -21.99
C ARG A 138 15.97 -3.26 -22.05
N ASP A 139 16.67 -3.09 -20.94
CA ASP A 139 17.83 -2.21 -20.84
C ASP A 139 19.04 -2.94 -20.24
N ASN A 140 20.14 -3.00 -20.99
CA ASN A 140 21.39 -3.54 -20.45
C ASN A 140 22.08 -2.50 -19.54
N PRO A 141 22.92 -2.90 -18.55
CA PRO A 141 23.55 -2.06 -17.53
C PRO A 141 24.70 -1.19 -18.07
N SER A 142 24.40 -0.41 -19.11
CA SER A 142 25.33 0.43 -19.85
C SER A 142 25.53 1.78 -19.16
N ALA A 143 25.86 2.86 -19.89
CA ALA A 143 26.35 4.13 -19.33
C ALA A 143 25.59 4.63 -18.08
N THR A 144 24.25 4.56 -18.08
CA THR A 144 23.39 5.11 -17.01
C THR A 144 22.97 4.08 -15.96
N GLY A 145 23.30 2.81 -16.12
CA GLY A 145 22.77 1.70 -15.31
C GLY A 145 21.78 0.88 -16.11
N ASP A 146 20.90 0.18 -15.40
CA ASP A 146 19.87 -0.71 -15.96
C ASP A 146 18.48 -0.20 -15.53
N TRP A 147 17.60 -0.03 -16.53
CA TRP A 147 16.36 0.74 -16.47
C TRP A 147 15.13 -0.04 -16.96
N GLU A 148 14.63 -0.93 -16.10
CA GLU A 148 13.40 -1.70 -16.31
C GLU A 148 12.11 -0.97 -15.85
N LEU A 149 11.85 0.18 -16.48
CA LEU A 149 10.70 1.04 -16.16
C LEU A 149 9.37 0.47 -16.67
N LEU A 150 8.37 0.36 -15.77
CA LEU A 150 7.04 -0.18 -16.09
C LEU A 150 6.38 0.54 -17.29
N LYS A 151 6.49 1.88 -17.33
CA LYS A 151 5.89 2.69 -18.40
C LYS A 151 6.43 2.30 -19.78
N THR A 152 7.74 2.08 -19.88
CA THR A 152 8.41 1.70 -21.13
C THR A 152 8.06 0.26 -21.49
N LEU A 153 8.16 -0.66 -20.52
CA LEU A 153 7.83 -2.07 -20.71
C LEU A 153 6.39 -2.29 -21.19
N ARG A 154 5.42 -1.58 -20.62
CA ARG A 154 4.01 -1.62 -21.05
C ARG A 154 3.79 -1.08 -22.46
N LYS A 155 4.57 -0.07 -22.87
CA LYS A 155 4.48 0.51 -24.21
C LYS A 155 5.04 -0.45 -25.26
N GLU A 156 6.12 -1.16 -24.94
CA GLU A 156 6.77 -2.12 -25.83
C GLU A 156 6.08 -3.50 -25.83
N ASN A 157 5.33 -3.84 -24.77
CA ASN A 157 4.60 -5.10 -24.61
C ASN A 157 3.10 -4.84 -24.34
N PRO A 158 2.35 -4.34 -25.33
CA PRO A 158 0.95 -3.95 -25.14
C PRO A 158 0.07 -5.15 -24.75
N GLY A 159 -0.73 -4.98 -23.69
CA GLY A 159 -1.65 -6.01 -23.21
C GLY A 159 -1.02 -7.16 -22.42
N GLU A 160 0.30 -7.19 -22.26
CA GLU A 160 0.95 -8.24 -21.45
C GLU A 160 1.07 -7.89 -19.97
N ILE A 161 1.31 -6.61 -19.67
CA ILE A 161 1.44 -6.11 -18.30
C ILE A 161 0.23 -5.22 -17.98
N CYS A 162 -0.48 -5.58 -16.91
CA CYS A 162 -1.65 -4.85 -16.43
C CYS A 162 -1.34 -3.39 -16.07
N ALA A 163 -2.38 -2.56 -16.02
CA ALA A 163 -2.21 -1.13 -15.76
C ALA A 163 -1.61 -0.82 -14.39
N ASN A 164 -1.99 -1.60 -13.39
CA ASN A 164 -1.59 -1.43 -12.00
C ASN A 164 -1.09 -2.78 -11.45
N PRO A 165 0.19 -3.14 -11.64
CA PRO A 165 0.75 -4.35 -11.05
C PRO A 165 0.69 -4.34 -9.53
N ASN A 166 0.50 -5.52 -8.94
CA ASN A 166 0.43 -5.71 -7.49
C ASN A 166 1.82 -5.94 -6.87
N ALA A 167 2.73 -6.56 -7.62
CA ALA A 167 4.09 -6.84 -7.16
C ALA A 167 5.06 -6.84 -8.34
N ILE A 168 6.34 -6.71 -8.03
CA ILE A 168 7.46 -6.82 -8.96
C ILE A 168 8.48 -7.80 -8.38
N GLU A 169 9.05 -8.63 -9.25
CA GLU A 169 10.28 -9.36 -8.96
C GLU A 169 11.38 -8.88 -9.92
N SER A 170 12.62 -8.89 -9.45
CA SER A 170 13.82 -8.61 -10.25
C SER A 170 14.90 -9.64 -9.94
N ARG A 171 15.58 -10.12 -10.99
CA ARG A 171 16.70 -11.08 -10.91
C ARG A 171 17.76 -10.72 -11.92
N THR A 172 19.01 -11.08 -11.65
CA THR A 172 20.07 -10.88 -12.64
C THR A 172 19.86 -11.79 -13.84
N VAL A 173 20.18 -11.30 -15.04
CA VAL A 173 20.00 -12.04 -16.30
C VAL A 173 20.92 -13.26 -16.36
N ASP A 174 22.14 -13.13 -15.84
CA ASP A 174 23.22 -14.13 -15.92
C ASP A 174 22.97 -15.41 -15.11
N THR A 175 22.41 -15.28 -13.91
CA THR A 175 22.37 -16.34 -12.90
C THR A 175 21.02 -16.49 -12.22
N ASP A 176 20.02 -15.70 -12.62
CA ASP A 176 18.72 -15.63 -11.95
C ASP A 176 18.83 -15.28 -10.44
N THR A 177 19.91 -14.59 -10.04
CA THR A 177 20.13 -14.18 -8.66
C THR A 177 19.10 -13.10 -8.27
N PRO A 178 18.29 -13.29 -7.21
CA PRO A 178 17.34 -12.27 -6.78
C PRO A 178 18.02 -10.94 -6.49
N ALA A 179 17.47 -9.83 -7.01
CA ALA A 179 18.08 -8.52 -6.86
C ALA A 179 18.33 -8.14 -5.39
N THR A 180 17.43 -8.54 -4.49
CA THR A 180 17.52 -8.29 -3.04
C THR A 180 18.75 -8.89 -2.35
N VAL A 181 19.44 -9.87 -2.95
CA VAL A 181 20.63 -10.51 -2.37
C VAL A 181 21.93 -10.15 -3.08
N THR A 182 21.87 -9.33 -4.12
CA THR A 182 23.07 -8.90 -4.87
C THR A 182 23.90 -7.86 -4.12
N GLY A 183 23.31 -7.17 -3.15
CA GLY A 183 23.93 -6.08 -2.41
C GLY A 183 24.04 -4.77 -3.21
N GLN A 184 23.34 -4.62 -4.34
CA GLN A 184 23.31 -3.39 -5.12
C GLN A 184 22.24 -2.41 -4.62
N ASP A 185 22.50 -1.11 -4.80
CA ASP A 185 21.57 -0.05 -4.45
C ASP A 185 20.63 0.22 -5.63
N PHE A 186 19.32 0.11 -5.39
CA PHE A 186 18.29 0.35 -6.40
C PHE A 186 17.60 1.69 -6.19
N LEU A 187 17.57 2.52 -7.24
CA LEU A 187 16.85 3.81 -7.23
C LEU A 187 15.34 3.58 -7.18
N HIS A 188 14.86 2.59 -7.92
CA HIS A 188 13.47 2.17 -7.92
C HIS A 188 13.41 0.64 -7.86
N PHE A 189 12.52 0.13 -7.01
CA PHE A 189 12.16 -1.28 -6.97
C PHE A 189 10.73 -1.40 -6.48
N SER A 190 9.77 -1.05 -7.34
CA SER A 190 8.35 -1.06 -6.99
C SER A 190 7.47 -1.44 -8.18
N PRO A 191 6.31 -2.05 -7.96
CA PRO A 191 5.40 -2.40 -9.05
C PRO A 191 4.80 -1.17 -9.75
N ALA A 192 4.81 0.01 -9.13
CA ALA A 192 4.26 1.23 -9.72
C ALA A 192 5.23 1.91 -10.69
N THR A 193 6.53 1.84 -10.42
CA THR A 193 7.57 2.50 -11.23
C THR A 193 8.33 1.53 -12.12
N GLY A 194 8.57 0.32 -11.64
CA GLY A 194 9.49 -0.65 -12.22
C GLY A 194 10.74 -0.84 -11.36
N PHE A 195 11.83 -1.21 -12.01
CA PHE A 195 13.13 -1.44 -11.37
C PHE A 195 14.19 -0.57 -12.04
N VAL A 196 15.04 0.08 -11.24
CA VAL A 196 16.16 0.88 -11.72
C VAL A 196 17.37 0.66 -10.84
N CYS A 197 18.43 0.12 -11.41
CA CYS A 197 19.77 0.22 -10.87
C CYS A 197 20.50 1.36 -11.59
N LYS A 198 21.03 2.33 -10.84
CA LYS A 198 21.77 3.45 -11.43
C LYS A 198 23.28 3.28 -11.25
N ASN A 199 24.01 3.39 -12.36
CA ASN A 199 25.47 3.41 -12.32
C ASN A 199 25.99 4.65 -11.60
N GLY A 200 27.05 4.48 -10.81
CA GLY A 200 27.67 5.59 -10.08
C GLY A 200 29.13 5.32 -9.72
N PRO A 201 29.76 6.22 -8.96
CA PRO A 201 31.15 6.05 -8.54
C PRO A 201 31.38 4.84 -7.62
N LYS A 202 30.35 4.47 -6.85
CA LYS A 202 30.41 3.40 -5.84
C LYS A 202 29.89 2.04 -6.32
N GLN A 203 29.17 2.00 -7.44
CA GLN A 203 28.61 0.76 -7.96
C GLN A 203 28.51 0.75 -9.48
N LYS A 204 28.64 -0.46 -10.03
CA LYS A 204 28.28 -0.77 -11.42
C LYS A 204 27.16 -1.79 -11.40
N CYS A 205 26.06 -1.46 -12.04
CA CYS A 205 24.85 -2.27 -12.12
C CYS A 205 25.16 -3.59 -12.81
N ARG A 206 24.58 -4.67 -12.26
CA ARG A 206 24.37 -5.90 -13.02
C ARG A 206 23.17 -5.71 -13.95
N ASP A 207 23.04 -6.65 -14.86
CA ASP A 207 21.95 -6.74 -15.80
C ASP A 207 20.77 -7.46 -15.15
N TYR A 208 19.59 -6.84 -15.10
CA TYR A 208 18.41 -7.37 -14.45
C TYR A 208 17.23 -7.51 -15.40
N LYS A 209 16.47 -8.58 -15.17
CA LYS A 209 15.15 -8.78 -15.75
C LYS A 209 14.08 -8.68 -14.68
N VAL A 210 12.92 -8.14 -15.04
CA VAL A 210 11.77 -7.95 -14.15
C VAL A 210 10.55 -8.73 -14.59
N ARG A 211 9.67 -9.04 -13.66
CA ARG A 211 8.31 -9.50 -13.95
C ARG A 211 7.33 -8.89 -12.97
N PHE A 212 6.07 -8.82 -13.37
CA PHE A 212 5.01 -8.17 -12.63
C PHE A 212 3.93 -9.17 -12.24
N ALA A 213 3.41 -9.06 -11.02
CA ALA A 213 2.23 -9.81 -10.62
C ALA A 213 0.99 -8.99 -10.98
N CYS A 214 0.18 -9.56 -11.86
CA CYS A 214 -1.09 -8.98 -12.28
C CYS A 214 -2.23 -9.91 -11.87
N PRO A 215 -3.47 -9.41 -11.76
CA PRO A 215 -4.62 -10.28 -11.56
C PRO A 215 -4.75 -11.34 -12.66
N CYS A 216 -4.95 -12.60 -12.27
CA CYS A 216 -5.22 -13.72 -13.17
C CYS A 216 -6.59 -13.54 -13.83
N GLY A 217 -6.65 -13.85 -15.11
CA GLY A 217 -7.77 -13.58 -15.99
C GLY A 217 -7.22 -12.99 -17.29
N PRO A 218 -8.03 -12.88 -18.35
CA PRO A 218 -7.56 -12.22 -19.54
C PRO A 218 -7.06 -10.82 -19.16
N VAL A 219 -5.78 -10.55 -19.42
CA VAL A 219 -5.27 -9.17 -19.55
C VAL A 219 -5.81 -8.54 -20.86
N LEU A 220 -6.88 -9.11 -21.43
CA LEU A 220 -7.12 -9.12 -22.86
C LEU A 220 -8.58 -8.79 -23.20
N ALA A 221 -8.66 -7.97 -24.24
CA ALA A 221 -9.66 -8.02 -25.29
C ALA A 221 -11.00 -7.31 -25.07
N GLU A 222 -10.97 -6.00 -24.82
CA GLU A 222 -12.07 -5.10 -25.27
C GLU A 222 -11.66 -4.18 -26.44
N LEU A 223 -10.44 -4.31 -26.97
CA LEU A 223 -9.99 -3.56 -28.16
C LEU A 223 -9.85 -4.43 -29.43
N ALA A 224 -10.18 -5.72 -29.36
CA ALA A 224 -10.07 -6.62 -30.51
C ALA A 224 -11.42 -7.08 -31.10
N VAL A 225 -12.56 -6.66 -30.52
CA VAL A 225 -13.89 -7.12 -30.98
C VAL A 225 -14.62 -6.10 -31.89
N GLU A 226 -14.26 -4.82 -31.90
CA GLU A 226 -14.93 -3.82 -32.77
C GLU A 226 -14.38 -3.75 -34.21
N ARG A 227 -13.87 -4.85 -34.78
CA ARG A 227 -13.56 -4.94 -36.22
C ARG A 227 -14.07 -6.20 -36.89
N ASP A 228 -15.17 -6.74 -36.38
CA ASP A 228 -15.94 -7.73 -37.13
C ASP A 228 -17.40 -7.69 -36.68
N GLU A 229 -18.14 -6.63 -37.06
CA GLU A 229 -19.55 -6.69 -37.44
C GLU A 229 -20.02 -5.33 -38.02
N SER A 230 -20.41 -5.39 -39.30
CA SER A 230 -21.05 -4.39 -40.20
C SER A 230 -20.22 -3.22 -40.74
#